data_AF-A0A9X1FNU4-F1
#
_entry.id   AF-A0A9X1FNU4-F1
#
_cell.length_a   1.000
_cell.length_b   1.000
_cell.length_c   1.000
_cell.angle_alpha   90.00
_cell.angle_beta   90.00
_cell.angle_gamma   90.00
#
_symmetry.space_group_name_H-M   'P 1'
#
loop_
_entity.id
_entity.type
_entity.pdbx_description
1 polymer ?
#
loop_
_entity_poly.entity_id
_entity_poly.type
_entity_poly.pdbx_seq_one_letter_code
_entity_poly.pdbx_strand_id
1 'polypeptide(L)'
;MQNDPNLAVILAVVLNLLIFIIYLILKNNGEKGSIFNGAVFSNPIKLFGLAKRTENNGLKFTYFALVFSIPILTVLFAFTAFTQMSEFINRDECEYQEYFRNQEWNGKIVDKYLDKENHAYQTISIENEKGIFKIQDGILSEFNNYELIQIGDSISKTKGELIANLYKSNGKTELNSDFDCGK
;
A
#
# COMPACT_ATOMS: atom_id res chain seq x y z
N MET A 1 -2.60 -24.55 5.43
CA MET A 1 -1.69 -23.42 5.72
C MET A 1 -2.10 -22.85 7.05
N GLN A 2 -1.19 -22.87 8.02
CA GLN A 2 -1.41 -22.28 9.34
C GLN A 2 -1.29 -20.77 9.14
N ASN A 3 -2.36 -20.02 9.40
CA ASN A 3 -2.33 -18.56 9.33
C ASN A 3 -1.59 -18.07 10.56
N ASP A 4 -0.27 -17.98 10.47
CA ASP A 4 0.51 -17.34 11.52
C ASP A 4 0.02 -15.89 11.68
N PRO A 5 -0.29 -15.46 12.91
CA PRO A 5 -0.85 -14.14 13.13
C PRO A 5 0.16 -13.07 12.74
N ASN A 6 -0.29 -12.10 11.93
CA ASN A 6 0.55 -11.03 11.42
C ASN A 6 1.20 -10.25 12.58
N LEU A 7 2.53 -10.24 12.62
CA LEU A 7 3.31 -9.61 13.69
C LEU A 7 3.02 -8.11 13.86
N ALA A 8 2.84 -7.36 12.77
CA ALA A 8 2.48 -5.95 12.80
C ALA A 8 1.09 -5.75 13.41
N VAL A 9 0.13 -6.65 13.12
CA VAL A 9 -1.20 -6.63 13.74
C VAL A 9 -1.11 -6.91 15.24
N ILE A 10 -0.33 -7.91 15.66
CA ILE A 10 -0.09 -8.19 17.09
C ILE A 10 0.50 -6.95 17.78
N LEU A 11 1.55 -6.35 17.21
CA LEU A 11 2.20 -5.16 17.75
C LEU A 11 1.24 -3.98 17.84
N ALA A 12 0.39 -3.77 16.83
CA ALA A 12 -0.64 -2.73 16.86
C ALA A 12 -1.63 -2.94 18.02
N VAL A 13 -2.12 -4.18 18.22
CA VAL A 13 -3.03 -4.51 19.33
C VAL A 13 -2.35 -4.28 20.69
N VAL A 14 -1.12 -4.77 20.86
CA VAL A 14 -0.35 -4.59 22.10
C VAL A 14 -0.11 -3.11 22.39
N LEU A 15 0.29 -2.32 21.38
CA LEU A 15 0.53 -0.89 21.53
C LEU A 15 -0.75 -0.14 21.95
N ASN A 16 -1.89 -0.44 21.31
CA ASN A 16 -3.18 0.16 21.67
C ASN A 16 -3.61 -0.21 23.09
N LEU A 17 -3.44 -1.47 23.50
CA LEU A 17 -3.73 -1.92 24.85
C LEU A 17 -2.87 -1.20 25.89
N LEU A 18 -1.57 -1.04 25.61
CA LEU A 18 -0.66 -0.31 26.51
C LEU A 18 -1.04 1.18 26.61
N ILE A 19 -1.37 1.82 25.49
CA ILE A 19 -1.85 3.21 25.49
C ILE A 19 -3.11 3.35 26.36
N PHE A 20 -4.03 2.39 26.24
CA PHE A 20 -5.25 2.36 27.05
C PHE A 20 -4.95 2.15 28.55
N ILE A 21 -4.03 1.23 28.89
CA ILE A 21 -3.57 1.03 30.28
C ILE A 21 -2.96 2.32 30.84
N ILE A 22 -2.07 2.98 30.09
CA ILE A 22 -1.47 4.24 30.52
C ILE A 22 -2.56 5.31 30.70
N TYR A 23 -3.53 5.38 29.81
CA TYR A 23 -4.66 6.30 29.95
C TYR A 23 -5.43 6.05 31.26
N LEU A 24 -5.72 4.79 31.60
CA LEU A 24 -6.39 4.45 32.86
C LEU A 24 -5.55 4.82 34.08
N ILE A 25 -4.23 4.57 34.04
CA ILE A 25 -3.30 4.98 35.12
C ILE A 25 -3.34 6.49 35.31
N LEU A 26 -3.23 7.27 34.23
CA LEU A 26 -3.27 8.72 34.29
C LEU A 26 -4.61 9.21 34.86
N LYS A 27 -5.73 8.71 34.32
CA LYS A 27 -7.08 9.08 34.77
C LYS A 27 -7.29 8.80 36.26
N ASN A 28 -6.86 7.63 36.74
CA ASN A 28 -7.00 7.24 38.14
C ASN A 28 -6.12 8.08 39.09
N ASN A 29 -5.09 8.74 38.58
CA ASN A 29 -4.22 9.65 39.33
C ASN A 29 -4.55 11.13 39.10
N GLY A 30 -5.73 11.44 38.53
CA GLY A 30 -6.16 12.82 38.29
C GLY A 30 -5.45 13.53 37.13
N GLU A 31 -4.66 12.80 36.34
CA GLU A 31 -3.98 13.33 35.16
C GLU A 31 -4.88 13.28 33.92
N LYS A 32 -4.80 14.33 33.08
CA LYS A 32 -5.55 14.37 31.82
C LYS A 32 -4.89 13.46 30.77
N GLY A 33 -5.20 12.17 30.75
CA GLY A 33 -4.77 11.25 29.67
C GLY A 33 -5.55 11.47 28.35
N SER A 34 -4.98 11.05 27.22
CA SER A 34 -5.69 10.97 25.93
C SER A 34 -5.89 9.51 25.49
N ILE A 35 -7.00 9.23 24.82
CA ILE A 35 -7.28 7.91 24.22
C ILE A 35 -7.05 7.88 22.69
N PHE A 36 -7.05 9.04 22.04
CA PHE A 36 -6.89 9.18 20.59
C PHE A 36 -5.94 10.33 20.25
N ASN A 37 -5.43 10.37 19.01
CA ASN A 37 -4.56 11.39 18.42
C ASN A 37 -3.45 11.96 19.33
N GLY A 38 -2.22 11.53 19.07
CA GLY A 38 -1.05 11.96 19.85
C GLY A 38 -0.88 11.26 21.19
N ALA A 39 -1.76 10.31 21.55
CA ALA A 39 -1.70 9.53 22.79
C ALA A 39 -0.36 8.79 22.96
N VAL A 40 0.23 8.28 21.86
CA VAL A 40 1.56 7.65 21.81
C VAL A 40 2.65 8.57 22.36
N PHE A 41 2.51 9.89 22.21
CA PHE A 41 3.50 10.87 22.68
C PHE A 41 3.07 11.56 23.98
N SER A 42 1.80 11.98 24.06
CA SER A 42 1.30 12.76 25.20
C SER A 42 1.20 11.95 26.49
N ASN A 43 0.80 10.68 26.39
CA ASN A 43 0.59 9.84 27.56
C ASN A 43 1.91 9.43 28.23
N PRO A 44 2.95 8.98 27.51
CA PRO A 44 4.25 8.71 28.13
C PRO A 44 4.87 9.93 28.81
N ILE A 45 4.75 11.14 28.23
CA ILE A 45 5.28 12.37 28.85
C ILE A 45 4.60 12.64 30.21
N LYS A 46 3.26 12.51 30.26
CA LYS A 46 2.51 12.71 31.51
C LYS A 46 2.80 11.61 32.52
N LEU A 47 2.90 10.35 32.06
CA LEU A 47 3.22 9.22 32.92
C LEU A 47 4.63 9.35 33.51
N PHE A 48 5.58 9.88 32.76
CA PHE A 48 6.92 10.19 33.26
C PHE A 48 6.89 11.24 34.37
N GLY A 49 6.07 12.27 34.24
CA GLY A 49 5.83 13.26 35.29
C GLY A 49 5.23 12.64 36.56
N LEU A 50 4.24 11.76 36.40
CA LEU A 50 3.64 10.99 37.50
C LEU A 50 4.66 10.06 38.17
N ALA A 51 5.48 9.34 37.39
CA ALA A 51 6.52 8.45 37.88
C ALA A 51 7.54 9.19 38.77
N LYS A 52 7.95 10.40 38.38
CA LYS A 52 8.87 11.22 39.18
C LYS A 52 8.32 11.57 40.56
N ARG A 53 7.00 11.81 40.67
CA ARG A 53 6.33 12.20 41.92
C ARG A 53 5.84 11.02 42.76
N THR A 54 5.93 9.80 42.23
CA THR A 54 5.48 8.59 42.93
C THR A 54 6.52 8.17 43.97
N GLU A 55 6.13 8.10 45.24
CA GLU A 55 7.01 7.67 46.34
C GLU A 55 7.16 6.14 46.43
N ASN A 56 6.14 5.39 46.02
CA ASN A 56 6.20 3.93 45.99
C ASN A 56 7.17 3.45 44.90
N ASN A 57 8.30 2.89 45.31
CA ASN A 57 9.37 2.45 44.39
C ASN A 57 8.91 1.39 43.37
N GLY A 58 7.99 0.49 43.75
CA GLY A 58 7.45 -0.51 42.84
C GLY A 58 6.63 0.13 41.72
N LEU A 59 5.67 0.98 42.08
CA LEU A 59 4.84 1.71 41.10
C LEU A 59 5.67 2.65 40.22
N LYS A 60 6.65 3.33 40.82
CA LYS A 60 7.59 4.21 40.11
C LYS A 60 8.35 3.44 39.03
N PHE A 61 8.88 2.26 39.35
CA PHE A 61 9.55 1.41 38.39
C PHE A 61 8.60 0.96 37.26
N THR A 62 7.40 0.51 37.60
CA THR A 62 6.37 0.14 36.61
C THR A 62 6.04 1.29 35.66
N TYR A 63 5.87 2.51 36.17
CA TYR A 63 5.56 3.67 35.32
C TYR A 63 6.72 4.01 34.38
N PHE A 64 7.97 3.99 34.86
CA PHE A 64 9.12 4.18 33.97
C PHE A 64 9.21 3.08 32.90
N ALA A 65 9.02 1.81 33.27
CA ALA A 65 9.01 0.72 32.30
C ALA A 65 7.96 0.93 31.19
N LEU A 66 6.74 1.35 31.56
CA LEU A 66 5.69 1.68 30.59
C LEU A 66 6.07 2.85 29.69
N VAL A 67 6.65 3.93 30.24
CA VAL A 67 7.12 5.09 29.46
C VAL A 67 8.12 4.67 28.38
N PHE A 68 9.09 3.83 28.71
CA PHE A 68 10.12 3.39 27.76
C PHE A 68 9.64 2.30 26.80
N SER A 69 8.65 1.49 27.19
CA SER A 69 8.09 0.44 26.33
C SER A 69 7.41 1.01 25.08
N ILE A 70 6.75 2.17 25.17
CA ILE A 70 5.98 2.75 24.05
C ILE A 70 6.87 3.14 22.87
N PRO A 71 7.96 3.92 23.02
CA PRO A 71 8.87 4.21 21.90
C PRO A 71 9.47 2.96 21.28
N ILE A 72 9.91 1.99 22.09
CA ILE A 72 10.52 0.74 21.60
C ILE A 72 9.53 -0.04 20.75
N LEU A 73 8.31 -0.25 21.24
CA LEU A 73 7.25 -0.95 20.51
C LEU A 73 6.80 -0.20 19.26
N THR A 74 6.80 1.14 19.31
CA THR A 74 6.45 1.97 18.13
C THR A 74 7.50 1.82 17.02
N VAL A 75 8.79 1.82 17.36
CA VAL A 75 9.88 1.58 16.40
C VAL A 75 9.80 0.18 15.82
N LEU A 76 9.59 -0.84 16.67
CA LEU A 76 9.40 -2.22 16.21
C LEU A 76 8.19 -2.35 15.28
N PHE A 77 7.06 -1.75 15.64
CA PHE A 77 5.88 -1.73 14.79
C PHE A 77 6.18 -1.08 13.44
N ALA A 78 6.78 0.11 13.42
CA ALA A 78 7.13 0.81 12.18
C ALA A 78 8.05 -0.03 11.29
N PHE A 79 9.07 -0.67 11.87
CA PHE A 79 9.97 -1.56 11.14
C PHE A 79 9.22 -2.75 10.53
N THR A 80 8.42 -3.47 11.34
CA THR A 80 7.66 -4.65 10.86
C THR A 80 6.60 -4.30 9.81
N ALA A 81 5.92 -3.16 9.97
CA ALA A 81 4.95 -2.67 9.00
C ALA A 81 5.64 -2.31 7.69
N PHE A 82 6.82 -1.67 7.75
CA PHE A 82 7.60 -1.34 6.57
C PHE A 82 8.04 -2.58 5.81
N THR A 83 8.62 -3.58 6.49
CA THR A 83 9.09 -4.82 5.84
C THR A 83 7.94 -5.60 5.18
N GLN A 84 6.79 -5.69 5.85
CA GLN A 84 5.62 -6.35 5.27
C GLN A 84 5.03 -5.58 4.09
N MET A 85 5.01 -4.24 4.16
CA MET A 85 4.54 -3.41 3.06
C MET A 85 5.46 -3.55 1.84
N SER A 86 6.78 -3.61 2.02
CA SER A 86 7.71 -3.86 0.91
C SER A 86 7.53 -5.25 0.31
N GLU A 87 7.32 -6.28 1.12
CA GLU A 87 7.05 -7.64 0.60
C GLU A 87 5.73 -7.69 -0.17
N PHE A 88 4.70 -6.99 0.32
CA PHE A 88 3.41 -6.89 -0.35
C PHE A 88 3.53 -6.18 -1.70
N ILE A 89 4.22 -5.03 -1.75
CA ILE A 89 4.46 -4.27 -2.99
C ILE A 89 5.20 -5.15 -4.00
N ASN A 90 6.31 -5.76 -3.60
CA ASN A 90 7.10 -6.62 -4.49
C ASN A 90 6.29 -7.82 -5.01
N ARG A 91 5.44 -8.42 -4.16
CA ARG A 91 4.56 -9.51 -4.57
C ARG A 91 3.52 -9.04 -5.58
N ASP A 92 2.89 -7.89 -5.34
CA ASP A 92 1.87 -7.32 -6.22
C ASP A 92 2.45 -6.97 -7.59
N GLU A 93 3.65 -6.38 -7.63
CA GLU A 93 4.37 -6.10 -8.88
C GLU A 93 4.71 -7.37 -9.67
N CYS A 94 5.17 -8.42 -8.99
CA CYS A 94 5.45 -9.71 -9.62
C CYS A 94 4.17 -10.41 -10.13
N GLU A 95 3.10 -10.36 -9.34
CA GLU A 95 1.80 -10.93 -9.71
C GLU A 95 1.20 -10.18 -10.91
N TYR A 96 1.31 -8.85 -10.92
CA TYR A 96 0.94 -8.02 -12.05
C TYR A 96 1.78 -8.31 -13.30
N GLN A 97 3.12 -8.43 -13.18
CA GLN A 97 3.99 -8.78 -14.31
C GLN A 97 3.59 -10.12 -14.91
N GLU A 98 3.32 -11.15 -14.09
CA GLU A 98 2.88 -12.46 -14.57
C GLU A 98 1.47 -12.41 -15.15
N TYR A 99 0.56 -11.64 -14.55
CA TYR A 99 -0.76 -11.38 -15.13
C TYR A 99 -0.63 -10.77 -16.52
N PHE A 100 0.14 -9.67 -16.65
CA PHE A 100 0.39 -8.99 -17.90
C PHE A 100 1.03 -9.94 -18.92
N ARG A 101 2.09 -10.68 -18.55
CA ARG A 101 2.75 -11.68 -19.40
C ARG A 101 1.75 -12.69 -19.97
N ASN A 102 0.74 -13.10 -19.20
CA ASN A 102 -0.25 -14.09 -19.62
C ASN A 102 -1.41 -13.54 -20.46
N GLN A 103 -1.58 -12.23 -20.55
CA GLN A 103 -2.59 -11.61 -21.41
C GLN A 103 -2.23 -11.71 -22.89
N GLU A 104 -3.22 -11.62 -23.76
CA GLU A 104 -3.03 -11.46 -25.20
C GLU A 104 -4.18 -10.60 -25.74
N TRP A 105 -3.83 -9.59 -26.52
CA TRP A 105 -4.82 -8.76 -27.18
C TRP A 105 -4.21 -8.16 -28.44
N ASN A 106 -5.02 -8.03 -29.49
CA ASN A 106 -4.65 -7.37 -30.73
C ASN A 106 -5.89 -6.76 -31.35
N GLY A 107 -5.76 -5.60 -31.99
CA GLY A 107 -6.88 -4.99 -32.67
C GLY A 107 -6.69 -3.52 -32.96
N LYS A 108 -7.68 -2.97 -33.65
CA LYS A 108 -7.75 -1.54 -33.96
C LYS A 108 -8.44 -0.81 -32.81
N ILE A 109 -7.87 0.29 -32.35
CA ILE A 109 -8.47 1.11 -31.30
C ILE A 109 -9.68 1.83 -31.88
N VAL A 110 -10.87 1.53 -31.34
CA VAL A 110 -12.15 2.11 -31.76
C VAL A 110 -12.70 3.11 -30.75
N ASP A 111 -12.26 3.02 -29.49
CA ASP A 111 -12.68 3.96 -28.45
C ASP A 111 -11.56 4.16 -27.42
N LYS A 112 -11.59 5.32 -26.75
CA LYS A 112 -10.62 5.75 -25.74
C LYS A 112 -11.30 6.72 -24.77
N TYR A 113 -11.44 6.33 -23.51
CA TYR A 113 -12.12 7.13 -22.50
C TYR A 113 -11.62 6.86 -21.07
N LEU A 114 -12.00 7.73 -20.13
CA LEU A 114 -11.85 7.50 -18.69
C LEU A 114 -13.14 6.90 -18.14
N ASP A 115 -13.05 5.70 -17.57
CA ASP A 115 -14.21 4.96 -17.05
C ASP A 115 -14.66 5.53 -15.70
N LYS A 116 -15.58 6.49 -15.75
CA LYS A 116 -16.06 7.20 -14.55
C LYS A 116 -16.70 6.28 -13.51
N GLU A 117 -17.28 5.16 -13.93
CA GLU A 117 -17.92 4.21 -13.00
C GLU A 117 -16.87 3.37 -12.27
N ASN A 118 -15.75 3.08 -12.94
CA ASN A 118 -14.62 2.36 -12.38
C ASN A 118 -13.46 3.32 -12.07
N HIS A 119 -13.65 4.21 -11.09
CA HIS A 119 -12.58 5.09 -10.57
C HIS A 119 -11.80 5.94 -11.61
N ALA A 120 -12.41 6.24 -12.76
CA ALA A 120 -11.80 6.96 -13.87
C ALA A 120 -10.57 6.24 -14.50
N TYR A 121 -10.55 4.90 -14.51
CA TYR A 121 -9.49 4.16 -15.18
C TYR A 121 -9.39 4.53 -16.66
N GLN A 122 -8.15 4.74 -17.12
CA GLN A 122 -7.84 4.89 -18.53
C GLN A 122 -8.19 3.59 -19.26
N THR A 123 -9.11 3.70 -20.22
CA THR A 123 -9.69 2.57 -20.92
C THR A 123 -9.58 2.79 -22.42
N ILE A 124 -9.20 1.74 -23.15
CA ILE A 124 -9.32 1.69 -24.60
C ILE A 124 -10.22 0.51 -24.99
N SER A 125 -10.96 0.67 -26.09
CA SER A 125 -11.64 -0.46 -26.74
C SER A 125 -10.96 -0.77 -28.05
N ILE A 126 -10.68 -2.05 -28.28
CA ILE A 126 -10.09 -2.55 -29.50
C ILE A 126 -11.09 -3.44 -30.25
N GLU A 127 -11.07 -3.39 -31.57
CA GLU A 127 -11.87 -4.22 -32.45
C GLU A 127 -10.97 -5.18 -33.23
N ASN A 128 -11.33 -6.47 -33.24
CA ASN A 128 -10.69 -7.51 -34.06
C ASN A 128 -11.73 -8.52 -34.56
N GLU A 129 -11.29 -9.63 -35.16
CA GLU A 129 -12.18 -10.69 -35.69
C GLU A 129 -13.10 -11.32 -34.65
N LYS A 130 -12.75 -11.25 -33.36
CA LYS A 130 -13.54 -11.79 -32.24
C LYS A 130 -14.52 -10.76 -31.65
N GLY A 131 -14.53 -9.51 -32.15
CA GLY A 131 -15.40 -8.44 -31.70
C GLY A 131 -14.66 -7.30 -30.99
N ILE A 132 -15.38 -6.57 -30.15
CA ILE A 132 -14.85 -5.41 -29.40
C ILE A 132 -14.47 -5.85 -27.97
N PHE A 133 -13.23 -5.55 -27.58
CA PHE A 133 -12.67 -5.85 -26.25
C PHE A 133 -12.22 -4.57 -25.57
N LYS A 134 -12.47 -4.47 -24.26
CA LYS A 134 -11.97 -3.38 -23.43
C LYS A 134 -10.63 -3.78 -22.80
N ILE A 135 -9.69 -2.85 -22.77
CA ILE A 135 -8.41 -2.99 -22.09
C ILE A 135 -8.34 -1.91 -21.00
N GLN A 136 -8.20 -2.37 -19.76
CA GLN A 136 -8.00 -1.58 -18.54
C GLN A 136 -6.77 -2.14 -17.84
N ASP A 137 -5.59 -1.84 -18.38
CA ASP A 137 -4.32 -2.40 -17.94
C ASP A 137 -3.38 -1.27 -17.51
N GLY A 138 -2.52 -1.51 -16.51
CA GLY A 138 -1.64 -0.50 -15.92
C GLY A 138 -0.69 0.12 -16.94
N ILE A 139 -0.32 -0.62 -18.00
CA ILE A 139 0.50 -0.10 -19.09
C ILE A 139 -0.10 1.14 -19.75
N LEU A 140 -1.43 1.33 -19.70
CA LEU A 140 -2.06 2.55 -20.23
C LEU A 140 -1.66 3.78 -19.41
N SER A 141 -1.59 3.64 -18.09
CA SER A 141 -1.29 4.73 -17.16
C SER A 141 0.20 5.01 -16.96
N GLU A 142 1.05 4.11 -17.42
CA GLU A 142 2.50 4.27 -17.33
C GLU A 142 3.05 5.14 -18.46
N PHE A 143 4.08 5.94 -18.15
CA PHE A 143 4.89 6.71 -19.11
C PHE A 143 4.14 7.53 -20.17
N ASN A 144 2.92 7.99 -19.84
CA ASN A 144 2.01 8.68 -20.77
C ASN A 144 1.64 7.85 -22.02
N ASN A 145 1.62 6.52 -21.91
CA ASN A 145 1.25 5.63 -23.02
C ASN A 145 -0.18 5.91 -23.48
N TYR A 146 -1.10 6.16 -22.55
CA TYR A 146 -2.47 6.51 -22.88
C TYR A 146 -2.52 7.71 -23.82
N GLU A 147 -1.78 8.78 -23.56
CA GLU A 147 -1.74 10.00 -24.36
C GLU A 147 -1.20 9.73 -25.78
N LEU A 148 -0.28 8.78 -25.94
CA LEU A 148 0.26 8.38 -27.24
C LEU A 148 -0.73 7.63 -28.11
N ILE A 149 -1.68 6.92 -27.50
CA ILE A 149 -2.66 6.07 -28.19
C ILE A 149 -3.77 6.93 -28.81
N GLN A 150 -4.06 6.73 -30.09
CA GLN A 150 -5.17 7.40 -30.77
C GLN A 150 -6.18 6.41 -31.34
N ILE A 151 -7.43 6.84 -31.42
CA ILE A 151 -8.48 6.09 -32.13
C ILE A 151 -8.08 5.97 -33.60
N GLY A 152 -8.14 4.75 -34.13
CA GLY A 152 -7.69 4.42 -35.48
C GLY A 152 -6.33 3.72 -35.54
N ASP A 153 -5.49 3.88 -34.51
CA ASP A 153 -4.25 3.11 -34.38
C ASP A 153 -4.56 1.62 -34.16
N SER A 154 -3.57 0.75 -34.37
CA SER A 154 -3.65 -0.66 -33.98
C SER A 154 -2.71 -0.94 -32.82
N ILE A 155 -3.09 -1.85 -31.94
CA ILE A 155 -2.30 -2.19 -30.77
C ILE A 155 -2.23 -3.72 -30.65
N SER A 156 -1.10 -4.24 -30.19
CA SER A 156 -0.96 -5.69 -29.96
C SER A 156 -0.04 -5.99 -28.79
N LYS A 157 -0.39 -7.03 -28.06
CA LYS A 157 0.40 -7.63 -26.99
C LYS A 157 0.35 -9.14 -27.16
N THR A 158 1.52 -9.76 -27.29
CA THR A 158 1.65 -11.20 -27.44
C THR A 158 1.72 -11.87 -26.06
N LYS A 159 1.10 -13.04 -25.93
CA LYS A 159 1.28 -13.86 -24.73
C LYS A 159 2.75 -14.24 -24.54
N GLY A 160 3.23 -14.18 -23.30
CA GLY A 160 4.63 -14.46 -22.95
C GLY A 160 5.55 -13.23 -22.98
N GLU A 161 5.15 -12.17 -23.69
CA GLU A 161 5.90 -10.91 -23.79
C GLU A 161 5.45 -9.90 -22.72
N LEU A 162 6.40 -9.07 -22.30
CA LEU A 162 6.19 -7.91 -21.42
C LEU A 162 6.17 -6.59 -22.21
N ILE A 163 5.94 -6.66 -23.52
CA ILE A 163 5.96 -5.49 -24.40
C ILE A 163 4.60 -5.41 -25.10
N ALA A 164 4.01 -4.23 -25.09
CA ALA A 164 2.89 -3.89 -25.97
C ALA A 164 3.37 -3.00 -27.11
N ASN A 165 2.87 -3.27 -28.30
CA ASN A 165 3.24 -2.57 -29.52
C ASN A 165 2.07 -1.73 -30.00
N LEU A 166 2.32 -0.46 -30.24
CA LEU A 166 1.40 0.48 -30.88
C LEU A 166 1.83 0.68 -32.34
N TYR A 167 0.90 0.52 -33.27
CA TYR A 167 1.09 0.65 -34.70
C TYR A 167 0.29 1.84 -35.20
N LYS A 168 1.02 2.82 -35.71
CA LYS A 168 0.50 4.04 -36.30
C LYS A 168 0.72 4.00 -37.81
N SER A 169 0.10 4.94 -38.53
CA SER A 169 0.32 5.10 -39.97
C SER A 169 1.78 5.34 -40.36
N ASN A 170 2.57 5.92 -39.46
CA ASN A 170 3.98 6.30 -39.67
C ASN A 170 4.99 5.31 -39.06
N GLY A 171 4.55 4.21 -38.43
CA GLY A 171 5.45 3.20 -37.90
C GLY A 171 4.96 2.50 -36.63
N LYS A 172 5.88 1.77 -36.01
CA LYS A 172 5.67 0.99 -34.78
C LYS A 172 6.35 1.71 -33.61
N THR A 173 5.68 1.75 -32.47
CA THR A 173 6.21 2.27 -31.20
C THR A 173 5.93 1.26 -30.09
N GLU A 174 6.93 0.96 -29.27
CA GLU A 174 6.75 0.13 -28.08
C GLU A 174 6.20 1.01 -26.95
N LEU A 175 5.18 0.51 -26.26
CA LEU A 175 4.66 1.16 -25.06
C LEU A 175 5.58 0.83 -23.90
N ASN A 176 5.98 1.86 -23.17
CA ASN A 176 6.93 1.72 -22.06
C ASN A 176 6.21 1.09 -20.87
N SER A 177 6.91 0.23 -20.13
CA SER A 177 6.37 -0.33 -18.89
C SER A 177 7.48 -0.52 -17.86
N ASP A 178 7.20 -0.27 -16.59
CA ASP A 178 8.16 -0.46 -15.51
C ASP A 178 7.84 -1.74 -14.75
N PHE A 179 8.26 -2.86 -15.34
CA PHE A 179 8.21 -4.14 -14.65
C PHE A 179 9.49 -4.31 -13.82
N ASP A 180 9.36 -4.25 -12.49
CA ASP A 180 10.50 -4.35 -11.57
C ASP A 180 10.51 -5.61 -10.69
N CYS A 181 9.86 -6.69 -11.15
CA CYS A 181 9.91 -7.96 -10.43
C CYS A 181 11.33 -8.55 -10.48
N GLY A 182 12.11 -8.34 -9.42
CA GLY A 182 13.39 -9.00 -9.17
C GLY A 182 14.66 -8.21 -9.49
N LYS A 183 14.65 -6.87 -9.38
CA LYS A 183 15.91 -6.11 -9.22
C LYS A 183 16.39 -6.05 -7.77
#